data_AF-A0A524IV01-F1
#
_entry.id   AF-A0A524IV01-F1
#
_cell.length_a   1.000
_cell.length_b   1.000
_cell.length_c   1.000
_cell.angle_alpha   90.00
_cell.angle_beta   90.00
_cell.angle_gamma   90.00
#
_symmetry.space_group_name_H-M   'P 1'
#
loop_
_entity.id
_entity.type
_entity.pdbx_description
1 polymer ?
#
loop_
_entity_poly.entity_id
_entity_poly.type
_entity_poly.pdbx_seq_one_letter_code
_entity_poly.pdbx_strand_id
1 'polypeptide(L)'
;MAENKDGGEKTEQPTGKKLADARRKGQVPLTRELPPLFVLLGGVGVMSLWAPQMLRQFYEQYRQVRAGRNATNGSDLALYLASEYYQ
;
A
#
# COMPACT_ATOMS: atom_id res chain seq x y z
N MET A 1 3.62 11.39 29.05
CA MET A 1 4.80 10.66 29.56
C MET A 1 4.98 9.38 28.76
N ALA A 2 6.13 9.18 28.12
CA ALA A 2 6.54 7.88 27.59
C ALA A 2 7.28 7.14 28.70
N GLU A 3 6.59 6.25 29.41
CA GLU A 3 7.11 5.60 30.60
C GLU A 3 7.65 4.20 30.24
N ASN A 4 8.99 4.08 30.36
CA ASN A 4 9.77 2.88 30.66
C ASN A 4 9.38 1.56 29.99
N LYS A 5 10.07 1.23 28.88
CA LYS A 5 10.06 -0.12 28.27
C LYS A 5 11.44 -0.71 28.01
N ASP A 6 12.48 -0.26 28.70
CA ASP A 6 13.79 -0.89 28.67
C ASP A 6 14.22 -1.33 30.07
N GLY A 7 13.51 -2.33 30.60
CA GLY A 7 13.99 -3.13 31.72
C GLY A 7 15.04 -4.10 31.19
N GLY A 8 16.32 -3.74 31.34
CA GLY A 8 17.45 -4.61 31.01
C GLY A 8 17.30 -5.95 31.73
N GLU A 9 17.13 -7.03 30.95
CA GLU A 9 16.89 -8.35 31.49
C GLU A 9 18.17 -8.91 32.13
N LYS A 10 18.12 -9.08 33.44
CA LYS A 10 19.11 -9.86 34.19
C LYS A 10 19.13 -11.28 33.62
N THR A 11 20.28 -11.71 33.08
CA THR A 11 20.53 -12.99 32.40
C THR A 11 20.58 -14.21 33.35
N GLU A 12 19.72 -14.24 34.36
CA GLU A 12 19.54 -15.41 35.21
C GLU A 12 18.50 -16.33 34.57
N GLN A 13 18.85 -17.60 34.36
CA GLN A 13 17.91 -18.57 33.82
C GLN A 13 16.68 -18.66 34.72
N PRO A 14 15.45 -18.54 34.17
CA PRO A 14 14.24 -18.61 34.97
C PRO A 14 14.15 -20.00 35.60
N THR A 15 14.07 -20.04 36.93
CA THR A 15 13.87 -21.28 37.67
C THR A 15 12.55 -21.96 37.24
N GLY A 16 12.47 -23.29 37.30
CA GLY A 16 11.31 -24.04 36.79
C GLY A 16 9.95 -23.57 37.34
N LYS A 17 9.92 -23.01 38.55
CA LYS A 17 8.74 -22.37 39.16
C LYS A 17 8.28 -21.12 38.41
N LYS A 18 9.21 -20.25 37.97
CA LYS A 18 8.90 -19.06 37.16
C LYS A 18 8.31 -19.43 35.80
N LEU A 19 8.84 -20.47 35.15
CA LEU A 19 8.29 -21.01 33.89
C LEU A 19 6.88 -21.58 34.06
N ALA A 20 6.64 -22.34 35.14
CA ALA A 20 5.33 -22.88 35.45
C ALA A 20 4.30 -21.77 35.75
N ASP A 21 4.71 -20.73 36.48
CA ASP A 21 3.87 -19.57 36.77
C ASP A 21 3.60 -18.72 35.52
N ALA A 22 4.60 -18.53 34.64
CA ALA A 22 4.43 -17.82 33.38
C ALA A 22 3.40 -18.54 32.46
N ARG A 23 3.47 -19.86 32.36
CA ARG A 23 2.47 -20.67 31.64
C ARG A 23 1.09 -20.59 32.27
N ARG A 24 0.97 -20.68 33.60
CA ARG A 24 -0.30 -20.54 34.34
C ARG A 24 -0.93 -19.15 34.17
N LYS A 25 -0.09 -18.11 34.06
CA LYS A 25 -0.52 -16.72 33.84
C LYS A 25 -0.84 -16.42 32.37
N GLY A 26 -0.69 -17.38 31.46
CA GLY A 26 -0.92 -17.17 30.04
C GLY A 26 0.10 -16.23 29.39
N GLN A 27 1.28 -16.04 30.00
CA GLN A 27 2.39 -15.30 29.42
C GLN A 27 3.05 -16.15 28.34
N VAL A 28 2.33 -16.31 27.22
CA VAL A 28 2.90 -16.84 25.99
C VAL A 28 3.85 -15.76 25.47
N PRO A 29 5.13 -16.07 25.18
CA PRO A 29 6.04 -15.11 24.59
C PRO A 29 5.53 -14.77 23.19
N LEU A 30 4.74 -13.69 23.10
CA LEU A 30 4.43 -13.09 21.82
C LEU A 30 5.73 -12.52 21.28
N THR A 31 6.22 -13.07 20.18
CA THR A 31 7.48 -12.64 19.58
C THR A 31 7.39 -11.15 19.27
N ARG A 32 8.37 -10.37 19.75
CA ARG A 32 8.44 -8.91 19.53
C ARG A 32 8.45 -8.54 18.03
N GLU A 33 8.67 -9.52 17.16
CA GLU A 33 8.75 -9.41 15.70
C GLU A 33 7.42 -9.68 14.96
N LEU A 34 6.39 -10.21 15.62
CA LEU A 34 5.08 -10.43 14.98
C LEU A 34 4.42 -9.13 14.50
N PRO A 35 4.37 -8.04 15.30
CA PRO A 35 3.70 -6.82 14.85
C PRO A 35 4.33 -6.19 13.58
N PRO A 36 5.66 -6.05 13.48
CA PRO A 36 6.30 -5.61 12.23
C PRO A 36 5.97 -6.48 11.02
N LEU A 37 5.93 -7.81 11.18
CA LEU A 37 5.60 -8.74 10.11
C LEU A 37 4.16 -8.54 9.62
N PHE A 38 3.19 -8.35 10.51
CA PHE A 38 1.81 -8.06 10.12
C PHE A 38 1.66 -6.73 9.38
N VAL A 39 2.41 -5.70 9.78
CA VAL A 39 2.41 -4.41 9.06
C VAL A 39 2.99 -4.59 7.65
N LEU A 40 4.10 -5.33 7.52
CA LEU A 40 4.72 -5.59 6.24
C LEU A 40 3.79 -6.38 5.30
N LEU A 41 3.24 -7.49 5.79
CA LEU A 41 2.31 -8.34 5.03
C LEU A 41 1.00 -7.61 4.70
N GLY A 42 0.48 -6.82 5.65
CA GLY A 42 -0.70 -5.98 5.44
C GLY A 42 -0.48 -4.91 4.37
N GLY A 43 0.66 -4.21 4.43
CA GLY A 43 1.04 -3.19 3.46
C GLY A 43 1.19 -3.77 2.05
N VAL A 44 1.93 -4.87 1.91
CA VAL A 44 2.09 -5.58 0.64
C VAL A 44 0.75 -6.13 0.14
N GLY A 45 -0.09 -6.67 1.04
CA GLY A 45 -1.41 -7.18 0.70
C GLY A 45 -2.34 -6.11 0.14
N VAL A 46 -2.50 -4.99 0.84
CA VAL A 46 -3.33 -3.86 0.39
C VAL A 46 -2.82 -3.32 -0.94
N MET A 47 -1.50 -3.12 -1.06
CA MET A 47 -0.88 -2.59 -2.27
C MET A 47 -1.05 -3.55 -3.46
N SER A 48 -0.93 -4.86 -3.25
CA SER A 48 -1.12 -5.88 -4.31
C SER A 48 -2.55 -5.92 -4.83
N LEU A 49 -3.54 -5.75 -3.93
CA LEU A 49 -4.95 -5.73 -4.30
C LEU A 49 -5.34 -4.43 -5.05
N TRP A 50 -4.75 -3.29 -4.68
CA TRP A 50 -5.10 -1.98 -5.23
C TRP A 50 -4.24 -1.55 -6.45
N ALA A 51 -3.01 -2.06 -6.59
CA ALA A 51 -2.10 -1.74 -7.69
C ALA A 51 -2.71 -1.93 -9.10
N PRO A 52 -3.37 -3.05 -9.44
CA PRO A 52 -3.92 -3.23 -10.78
C PRO A 52 -5.06 -2.24 -11.10
N GLN A 53 -5.85 -1.85 -10.10
CA GLN A 53 -6.91 -0.86 -10.27
C GLN A 53 -6.34 0.55 -10.50
N MET A 54 -5.34 0.95 -9.71
CA MET A 54 -4.67 2.24 -9.91
C MET A 54 -3.97 2.34 -11.26
N LEU A 55 -3.26 1.29 -11.68
CA LEU A 55 -2.58 1.29 -12.98
C LEU A 55 -3.57 1.49 -14.13
N ARG A 56 -4.73 0.81 -14.10
CA ARG A 56 -5.78 1.02 -15.11
C ARG A 56 -6.24 2.47 -15.15
N GLN A 57 -6.52 3.09 -14.01
CA GLN A 57 -6.92 4.50 -13.96
C GLN A 57 -5.84 5.42 -14.54
N PHE A 58 -4.57 5.18 -14.22
CA PHE A 58 -3.44 5.90 -14.80
C PHE A 58 -3.32 5.71 -16.31
N TYR A 59 -3.49 4.50 -16.83
CA TYR A 59 -3.46 4.22 -18.26
C TYR A 59 -4.56 4.95 -19.02
N GLU A 60 -5.77 5.01 -18.45
CA GLU A 60 -6.89 5.70 -19.07
C GLU A 60 -6.71 7.22 -19.08
N GLN A 61 -6.15 7.77 -18.00
CA GLN A 61 -5.76 9.18 -17.93
C GLN A 61 -4.66 9.51 -18.97
N TYR A 62 -3.65 8.64 -19.07
CA TYR A 62 -2.53 8.80 -20.00
C TYR A 62 -2.99 8.74 -21.46
N ARG A 63 -3.92 7.83 -21.77
CA ARG A 63 -4.65 7.77 -23.05
C ARG A 63 -5.30 9.09 -23.37
N GLN A 64 -6.04 9.70 -22.44
CA GLN A 64 -6.77 10.95 -22.68
C GLN A 64 -5.82 12.13 -22.91
N VAL A 65 -4.71 12.21 -22.18
CA VAL A 65 -3.71 13.27 -22.35
C VAL A 65 -3.03 13.21 -23.73
N ARG A 66 -2.86 12.01 -24.29
CA ARG A 66 -2.28 11.84 -25.63
C ARG A 66 -3.32 11.92 -26.75
N ALA A 67 -4.53 11.41 -26.53
CA ALA A 67 -5.63 11.43 -27.51
C ALA A 67 -6.30 12.82 -27.62
N GLY A 68 -6.34 13.59 -26.54
CA GLY A 68 -6.91 14.94 -26.50
C GLY A 68 -6.06 16.02 -27.18
N ARG A 69 -4.87 15.68 -27.70
CA ARG A 69 -4.03 16.63 -28.46
C ARG A 69 -4.11 16.44 -29.99
N ASN A 70 -4.60 15.30 -30.47
CA ASN A 70 -4.64 14.97 -31.91
C ASN A 70 -6.06 14.89 -32.49
N ALA A 71 -7.11 14.84 -31.67
CA ALA A 71 -8.49 14.75 -32.14
C ALA A 71 -9.10 16.11 -32.55
N THR A 72 -8.65 17.23 -31.97
CA THR A 72 -9.26 18.55 -32.22
C THR A 72 -8.55 19.39 -33.28
N ASN A 73 -7.41 18.93 -33.81
CA ASN A 73 -6.62 19.75 -34.74
C ASN A 73 -6.63 19.20 -36.18
N GLY A 74 -6.93 17.92 -36.39
CA GLY A 74 -6.90 17.30 -37.72
C GLY A 74 -8.27 17.17 -38.39
N SER A 75 -9.28 16.71 -37.65
CA SER A 75 -10.63 16.51 -38.19
C SER A 75 -11.46 17.78 -38.27
N ASP A 76 -11.24 18.73 -37.35
CA ASP A 76 -12.00 19.98 -37.35
C ASP A 76 -11.64 20.85 -38.56
N LEU A 77 -10.34 20.96 -38.90
CA LEU A 77 -9.91 21.67 -40.11
C LEU A 77 -10.46 21.06 -41.40
N ALA A 78 -10.54 19.74 -41.49
CA ALA A 78 -11.12 19.07 -42.65
C ALA A 78 -12.63 19.36 -42.79
N LEU A 79 -13.35 19.46 -41.68
CA LEU A 79 -14.77 19.81 -41.67
C LEU A 79 -15.00 21.31 -41.97
N TYR A 80 -14.15 22.21 -41.47
CA TYR A 80 -14.18 23.63 -41.80
C TYR A 80 -13.89 23.87 -43.29
N LEU A 81 -12.81 23.28 -43.82
CA LEU A 81 -12.45 23.41 -45.24
C LEU A 81 -13.48 22.77 -46.17
N ALA A 82 -14.09 21.63 -45.77
CA ALA A 82 -15.16 21.02 -46.55
C ALA A 82 -16.44 21.89 -46.56
N SER A 83 -16.73 22.61 -45.48
CA SER A 83 -17.87 23.53 -45.41
C SER A 83 -17.68 24.81 -46.22
N GLU A 84 -16.44 25.26 -46.41
CA GLU A 84 -16.09 26.47 -47.16
C GLU A 84 -16.00 26.21 -48.68
N TYR A 85 -15.82 24.96 -49.10
CA TYR A 85 -15.78 24.54 -50.51
C TYR A 85 -17.17 24.17 -51.08
N TYR A 86 -18.21 24.13 -50.25
CA TYR A 86 -19.58 23.74 -50.64
C TYR A 86 -20.57 24.93 -50.64
N GLN A 87 -20.06 26.16 -50.69
CA GLN A 87 -20.82 27.35 -51.12
C GLN A 87 -20.29 27.84 -52.47
#